data_AF-A0A401TRI6-F1
#
_entry.id   AF-A0A401TRI6-F1
#
_cell.length_a   1.000
_cell.length_b   1.000
_cell.length_c   1.000
_cell.angle_alpha   90.00
_cell.angle_beta   90.00
_cell.angle_gamma   90.00
#
_symmetry.space_group_name_H-M   'P 1'
#
loop_
_entity.id
_entity.type
_entity.pdbx_description
1 polymer ?
#
loop_
_entity_poly.entity_id
_entity_poly.type
_entity_poly.pdbx_seq_one_letter_code
_entity_poly.pdbx_strand_id
1 'polypeptide(L)'
;SISDIEAVREGHQSEILQSIADEFTADRCFTVVFRGRRANLDLVADSAQEADHWIQGIRKLIENVKNMDQKEKLDQYPSIKSTYC
;
A
#
# COMPACT_ATOMS: atom_id res chain seq x y z
N SER A 1 -0.45 -11.84 -1.52
CA SER A 1 -0.41 -11.62 -0.07
C SER A 1 -0.51 -10.13 0.22
N ILE A 2 -0.92 -9.73 1.43
CA ILE A 2 -0.82 -8.32 1.88
C ILE A 2 0.64 -7.85 1.87
N SER A 3 1.59 -8.77 2.13
CA SER A 3 3.03 -8.51 2.06
C SER A 3 3.53 -8.10 0.68
N ASP A 4 2.74 -8.35 -0.37
CA ASP A 4 3.09 -7.98 -1.75
C ASP A 4 2.63 -6.56 -2.11
N ILE A 5 1.92 -5.86 -1.22
CA ILE A 5 1.49 -4.49 -1.47
C ILE A 5 2.68 -3.55 -1.21
N GLU A 6 2.95 -2.69 -2.19
CA GLU A 6 4.04 -1.71 -2.14
C GLU A 6 3.54 -0.34 -1.68
N ALA A 7 2.47 0.14 -2.31
CA ALA A 7 1.96 1.50 -2.13
C ALA A 7 0.49 1.61 -2.58
N VAL A 8 -0.12 2.74 -2.22
CA VAL A 8 -1.42 3.18 -2.75
C VAL A 8 -1.23 4.56 -3.38
N ARG A 9 -1.71 4.73 -4.62
CA ARG A 9 -1.70 6.00 -5.36
C ARG A 9 -3.13 6.52 -5.45
N GLU A 10 -3.36 7.76 -5.07
CA GLU A 10 -4.69 8.37 -5.07
C GLU A 10 -4.99 9.06 -6.41
N GLY A 11 -6.25 9.05 -6.82
CA GLY A 11 -6.72 9.68 -8.04
C GLY A 11 -6.33 8.93 -9.31
N HIS A 12 -6.42 9.64 -10.43
CA HIS A 12 -6.22 9.11 -11.78
C HIS A 12 -4.74 8.97 -12.16
N GLN A 13 -3.98 8.19 -11.40
CA GLN A 13 -2.54 8.02 -11.62
C GLN A 13 -2.18 6.85 -12.54
N SER A 14 -3.14 6.04 -12.95
CA SER A 14 -2.97 4.98 -13.95
C SER A 14 -3.67 5.33 -15.26
N GLU A 15 -3.22 4.74 -16.35
CA GLU A 15 -3.81 4.94 -17.69
C GLU A 15 -5.30 4.58 -17.72
N ILE A 16 -5.69 3.50 -17.03
CA ILE A 16 -7.09 3.07 -16.93
C ILE A 16 -7.91 4.14 -16.23
N LEU A 17 -7.47 4.64 -15.07
CA LEU A 17 -8.20 5.66 -14.33
C LEU A 17 -8.22 7.01 -15.06
N GLN A 18 -7.17 7.35 -15.81
CA GLN A 18 -7.15 8.54 -16.68
C GLN A 18 -8.18 8.43 -17.80
N SER A 19 -8.38 7.24 -18.37
CA SER A 19 -9.34 7.03 -19.46
C SER A 19 -10.81 7.19 -19.03
N ILE A 20 -11.09 7.13 -17.73
CA ILE A 20 -12.44 7.26 -17.15
C ILE A 20 -12.59 8.51 -16.25
N ALA A 21 -11.65 9.46 -16.35
CA ALA A 21 -11.62 10.64 -15.49
C ALA A 21 -12.81 11.60 -15.67
N ASP A 22 -13.52 11.51 -16.79
CA ASP A 22 -14.75 12.28 -17.05
C ASP A 22 -15.99 11.66 -16.36
N GLU A 23 -15.93 10.37 -16.01
CA GLU A 23 -17.03 9.63 -15.38
C GLU A 23 -16.91 9.60 -13.86
N PHE A 24 -15.69 9.49 -13.34
CA PHE A 24 -15.43 9.37 -11.90
C PHE A 24 -14.53 10.48 -11.40
N THR A 25 -14.85 10.99 -10.21
CA THR A 25 -14.05 12.01 -9.54
C THR A 25 -12.77 11.39 -8.96
N ALA A 26 -11.68 12.15 -8.96
CA ALA A 26 -10.37 11.65 -8.53
C ALA A 26 -10.34 11.20 -7.06
N ASP A 27 -11.15 11.82 -6.20
CA ASP A 27 -11.29 11.47 -4.78
C ASP A 27 -11.96 10.10 -4.54
N ARG A 28 -12.59 9.52 -5.56
CA ARG A 28 -13.16 8.16 -5.52
C ARG A 28 -12.22 7.10 -6.09
N CYS A 29 -11.12 7.52 -6.73
CA CYS A 29 -10.26 6.64 -7.49
C CYS A 29 -8.92 6.43 -6.78
N PHE A 30 -8.40 5.20 -6.83
CA PHE A 30 -7.06 4.91 -6.35
C PHE A 30 -6.50 3.62 -6.98
N THR A 31 -5.19 3.49 -6.97
CA THR A 31 -4.45 2.32 -7.47
C THR A 31 -3.69 1.67 -6.33
N VAL A 32 -3.88 0.36 -6.14
CA VAL A 32 -3.04 -0.48 -5.28
C VAL A 32 -1.87 -1.01 -6.09
N VAL A 33 -0.65 -0.64 -5.69
CA VAL A 33 0.60 -1.04 -6.35
C VAL A 33 1.15 -2.28 -5.67
N PHE A 34 1.43 -3.31 -6.46
CA PHE A 34 2.03 -4.55 -5.97
C PHE A 34 3.52 -4.61 -6.32
N ARG A 35 4.29 -5.27 -5.46
CA ARG A 35 5.71 -5.56 -5.68
C ARG A 35 5.87 -6.59 -6.80
N GLY A 36 6.95 -6.45 -7.55
CA GLY A 36 7.39 -7.44 -8.54
C GLY A 36 6.59 -7.38 -9.85
N ARG A 37 6.18 -8.55 -10.37
CA ARG A 37 5.54 -8.67 -11.70
C ARG A 37 4.01 -8.68 -11.66
N ARG A 38 3.41 -8.51 -10.48
CA ARG A 38 1.96 -8.49 -10.34
C ARG A 38 1.41 -7.17 -10.87
N ALA A 39 0.36 -7.25 -11.68
CA ALA A 39 -0.32 -6.06 -12.17
C ALA A 39 -0.93 -5.24 -11.01
N ASN A 40 -0.88 -3.92 -11.17
CA ASN A 40 -1.54 -2.99 -10.25
C ASN A 40 -3.06 -3.14 -10.35
N LEU A 41 -3.77 -2.79 -9.27
CA LEU A 41 -5.21 -2.84 -9.21
C LEU A 41 -5.78 -1.42 -9.14
N ASP A 42 -6.52 -1.03 -10.16
CA ASP A 42 -7.23 0.23 -10.24
C ASP A 42 -8.65 0.09 -9.69
N LEU A 43 -9.05 0.99 -8.81
CA LEU A 43 -10.30 0.91 -8.06
C LEU A 43 -11.04 2.24 -8.12
N VAL A 44 -12.36 2.14 -8.21
CA VAL A 44 -13.31 3.25 -8.08
C VAL A 44 -14.26 2.88 -6.95
N ALA A 45 -14.29 3.69 -5.89
CA ALA A 45 -15.19 3.50 -4.76
C ALA A 45 -16.57 4.12 -5.04
N ASP A 46 -17.59 3.72 -4.30
CA ASP A 46 -18.94 4.30 -4.43
C ASP A 46 -19.00 5.74 -3.89
N SER A 47 -18.07 6.11 -3.01
CA SER A 47 -17.93 7.46 -2.46
C SER A 47 -16.48 7.82 -2.13
N ALA A 48 -16.20 9.12 -2.03
CA ALA A 48 -14.89 9.62 -1.61
C ALA A 48 -14.52 9.15 -0.18
N GLN A 49 -15.52 9.04 0.70
CA GLN A 49 -15.32 8.55 2.06
C GLN A 49 -14.91 7.07 2.06
N GLU A 50 -15.53 6.25 1.21
CA GLU A 50 -15.15 4.84 1.07
C GLU A 50 -13.73 4.71 0.51
N ALA A 51 -13.38 5.51 -0.50
CA ALA A 51 -12.01 5.54 -1.03
C ALA A 51 -11.00 5.88 0.07
N ASP A 52 -11.27 6.91 0.89
CA ASP A 52 -10.38 7.27 2.01
C ASP A 52 -10.24 6.12 3.02
N HIS A 53 -11.33 5.47 3.43
CA HIS A 53 -11.26 4.32 4.33
C HIS A 53 -10.37 3.19 3.77
N TRP A 54 -10.48 2.89 2.47
CA TRP A 54 -9.61 1.91 1.81
C TRP A 54 -8.15 2.35 1.78
N ILE A 55 -7.89 3.60 1.36
CA ILE A 55 -6.54 4.16 1.27
C ILE A 55 -5.85 4.14 2.64
N GLN A 56 -6.52 4.63 3.69
CA GLN A 56 -5.99 4.63 5.05
C GLN A 56 -5.77 3.21 5.59
N GLY A 57 -6.75 2.32 5.37
CA GLY A 57 -6.67 0.93 5.80
C GLY A 57 -5.47 0.20 5.18
N ILE A 58 -5.28 0.34 3.87
CA ILE A 58 -4.18 -0.30 3.15
C ILE A 58 -2.83 0.32 3.57
N ARG A 59 -2.73 1.64 3.72
CA ARG A 59 -1.51 2.29 4.23
C ARG A 59 -1.09 1.74 5.58
N LYS A 60 -2.05 1.60 6.50
CA LYS A 60 -1.81 1.02 7.83
C LYS A 60 -1.36 -0.44 7.75
N LEU A 61 -1.91 -1.23 6.83
CA LEU A 61 -1.47 -2.60 6.59
C LEU A 61 -0.01 -2.66 6.08
N ILE A 62 0.36 -1.77 5.14
CA ILE A 62 1.73 -1.69 4.63
C ILE A 62 2.72 -1.36 5.76
N GLU A 63 2.39 -0.39 6.61
CA GLU A 63 3.21 -0.03 7.77
C GLU A 63 3.35 -1.18 8.76
N ASN A 64 2.25 -1.86 9.09
CA ASN A 64 2.26 -3.00 10.00
C ASN A 64 3.15 -4.13 9.49
N VAL A 65 3.07 -4.48 8.20
CA VAL A 65 3.94 -5.51 7.60
C VAL A 65 5.41 -5.07 7.66
N LYS A 66 5.73 -3.82 7.31
CA LYS A 66 7.10 -3.30 7.41
C LYS A 66 7.65 -3.39 8.85
N ASN A 67 6.82 -3.06 9.84
CA ASN A 67 7.20 -3.13 11.25
C ASN A 67 7.38 -4.58 11.72
N MET A 68 6.54 -5.52 11.27
CA MET A 68 6.70 -6.94 11.55
C MET A 68 8.00 -7.48 10.96
N ASP A 69 8.28 -7.21 9.68
CA ASP A 69 9.53 -7.62 9.02
C ASP A 69 10.76 -7.07 9.76
N GLN A 70 10.70 -5.82 10.26
CA GLN A 70 11.77 -5.21 11.03
C GLN A 70 11.95 -5.89 12.40
N LYS A 71 10.85 -6.22 13.08
CA LYS A 71 10.88 -6.93 14.37
C LYS A 71 11.46 -8.34 14.22
N GLU A 72 11.03 -9.08 13.21
CA GLU A 72 11.56 -10.42 12.93
C GLU A 72 13.07 -10.39 12.65
N LYS A 73 13.56 -9.38 11.92
CA LYS A 73 15.01 -9.18 11.72
C LYS A 73 15.76 -8.92 13.02
N LEU A 74 15.18 -8.17 13.97
CA LEU A 74 15.78 -7.92 15.28
C LEU A 74 15.80 -9.19 16.14
N ASP A 75 14.71 -9.96 16.13
CA ASP A 75 14.61 -11.23 16.86
C ASP A 75 15.55 -12.30 16.28
N GLN A 76 15.82 -12.27 14.98
CA GLN A 76 16.74 -13.19 14.31
C GLN A 76 18.23 -12.87 14.59
N TYR A 77 18.58 -11.62 14.91
CA TYR A 77 19.95 -11.21 15.26
C TYR A 77 19.99 -10.40 16.58
N PRO A 78 19.73 -11.03 17.75
CA PRO A 78 19.75 -10.31 19.03
C PRO A 78 21.15 -9.84 19.47
N SER A 79 22.22 -10.30 18.80
CA SER A 79 23.56 -10.42 19.40
C SER A 79 24.61 -9.36 19.05
N ILE A 80 24.34 -8.30 18.27
CA ILE A 80 25.38 -7.29 17.97
C ILE A 80 25.55 -6.26 19.12
N LYS A 81 24.86 -6.41 20.27
CA LYS A 81 25.05 -5.54 21.45
C LYS A 81 25.92 -6.13 22.57
N SER A 82 26.57 -7.28 22.37
CA SER A 82 27.46 -7.84 23.40
C SER A 82 28.74 -8.39 22.80
N THR A 83 29.59 -7.53 22.26
CA THR A 83 31.03 -7.83 22.15
C THR A 83 31.83 -6.52 22.11
N TYR A 84 31.92 -5.88 23.27
CA TYR A 84 33.11 -5.16 23.70
C TYR A 84 33.22 -5.43 25.21
N CYS A 85 33.90 -6.52 25.53
CA CYS A 85 34.64 -6.62 26.80
C CYS A 85 35.89 -5.75 26.67
#